data_AF-A0A9D8C5S9-F1
#
_entry.id   AF-A0A9D8C5S9-F1
#
_cell.length_a   1.000
_cell.length_b   1.000
_cell.length_c   1.000
_cell.angle_alpha   90.00
_cell.angle_beta   90.00
_cell.angle_gamma   90.00
#
_symmetry.space_group_name_H-M   'P 1'
#
loop_
_entity.id
_entity.type
_entity.pdbx_description
1 polymer ?
#
loop_
_entity_poly.entity_id
_entity_poly.type
_entity_poly.pdbx_seq_one_letter_code
_entity_poly.pdbx_strand_id
1 'polypeptide(L)'
;MSATAILRTARAAGLDLRVDGDGLVLQAHAPPPPEILDALASNKQEIIDLLRPGRDGWSAEDWQAHFDERAGVAEFDGGLPRPDAEARAFECCVVEWMNLSFERSPPGRCRACGGGDHAHDVLLPHGTEPTGHVWLHSRCWPAWHAGRKAEAVEALKAMGIKGPAKLPDDFGKNGGA
;
A
#
# COMPACT_ATOMS: atom_id res chain seq x y z
N MET A 1 8.93 6.55 -21.36
CA MET A 1 8.33 7.09 -20.12
C MET A 1 7.46 5.97 -19.55
N SER A 2 7.45 5.71 -18.24
CA SER A 2 6.61 4.62 -17.68
C SER A 2 5.14 5.03 -17.59
N ALA A 3 4.22 4.06 -17.52
CA ALA A 3 2.78 4.33 -17.36
C ALA A 3 2.48 5.22 -16.14
N THR A 4 3.15 4.99 -15.00
CA THR A 4 3.03 5.85 -13.80
C THR A 4 3.45 7.29 -14.06
N ALA A 5 4.54 7.50 -14.82
CA ALA A 5 5.03 8.85 -15.16
C ALA A 5 4.09 9.57 -16.14
N ILE A 6 3.47 8.82 -17.07
CA ILE A 6 2.48 9.34 -18.01
C ILE A 6 1.21 9.76 -17.25
N LEU A 7 0.70 8.93 -16.34
CA LEU A 7 -0.44 9.25 -15.48
C LEU A 7 -0.20 10.55 -14.68
N ARG A 8 0.97 10.68 -14.07
CA ARG A 8 1.35 11.89 -13.32
C ARG A 8 1.34 13.13 -14.21
N THR A 9 1.93 13.02 -15.41
CA THR A 9 1.97 14.12 -16.39
C THR A 9 0.56 14.53 -16.84
N ALA A 10 -0.31 13.55 -17.13
CA ALA A 10 -1.69 13.82 -17.53
C ALA A 10 -2.46 14.57 -16.43
N ARG A 11 -2.31 14.16 -15.16
CA ARG A 11 -2.96 14.85 -14.04
C ARG A 11 -2.41 16.25 -13.78
N ALA A 12 -1.09 16.43 -13.91
CA ALA A 12 -0.48 17.75 -13.81
C ALA A 12 -0.99 18.71 -14.90
N ALA A 13 -1.40 18.16 -16.05
CA ALA A 13 -2.08 18.90 -17.12
C ALA A 13 -3.59 19.09 -16.89
N GLY A 14 -4.13 18.66 -15.73
CA GLY A 14 -5.52 18.85 -15.34
C GLY A 14 -6.49 17.80 -15.90
N LEU A 15 -6.00 16.62 -16.30
CA LEU A 15 -6.87 15.51 -16.69
C LEU A 15 -7.29 14.66 -15.49
N ASP A 16 -8.59 14.44 -15.33
CA ASP A 16 -9.16 13.35 -14.52
C ASP A 16 -9.29 12.10 -15.41
N LEU A 17 -8.73 10.97 -14.96
CA LEU A 17 -8.69 9.71 -15.69
C LEU A 17 -9.43 8.64 -14.89
N ARG A 18 -10.39 7.97 -15.53
CA ARG A 18 -11.17 6.88 -14.92
C ARG A 18 -11.19 5.66 -15.81
N VAL A 19 -11.24 4.48 -15.19
CA VAL A 19 -11.44 3.22 -15.91
C VAL A 19 -12.93 2.99 -16.09
N ASP A 20 -13.34 2.66 -17.32
CA ASP A 20 -14.69 2.21 -17.65
C ASP A 20 -14.59 0.89 -18.44
N GLY A 21 -14.80 -0.23 -17.75
CA GLY A 21 -14.51 -1.56 -18.29
C GLY A 21 -13.03 -1.69 -18.71
N ASP A 22 -12.79 -1.89 -20.00
CA ASP A 22 -11.44 -1.91 -20.62
C ASP A 22 -11.10 -0.58 -21.32
N GLY A 23 -11.88 0.46 -21.04
CA GLY A 23 -11.73 1.83 -21.52
C GLY A 23 -11.06 2.74 -20.49
N LEU A 24 -10.44 3.80 -21.01
CA LEU A 24 -9.95 4.93 -20.21
C LEU A 24 -10.78 6.15 -20.60
N VAL A 25 -11.47 6.74 -19.63
CA VAL A 25 -12.27 7.96 -19.78
C VAL A 25 -11.44 9.12 -19.26
N LEU A 26 -11.30 10.16 -20.09
CA LEU A 26 -10.56 11.37 -19.78
C LEU A 26 -11.55 12.53 -19.62
N GLN A 27 -11.46 13.26 -18.51
CA GLN A 27 -12.15 14.53 -18.32
C GLN A 27 -11.12 15.64 -18.16
N ALA A 28 -11.30 16.75 -18.86
CA ALA A 28 -10.40 17.89 -18.81
C ALA A 28 -11.20 19.19 -18.96
N HIS A 29 -10.76 20.26 -18.28
CA HIS A 29 -11.39 21.58 -18.39
C HIS A 29 -11.00 22.35 -19.66
N ALA A 30 -9.96 21.89 -20.36
CA ALA A 30 -9.48 22.41 -21.64
C ALA A 30 -9.00 21.26 -22.54
N PRO A 31 -8.89 21.46 -23.86
CA PRO A 31 -8.36 20.45 -24.77
C PRO A 31 -6.97 19.96 -24.33
N PRO A 32 -6.79 18.65 -24.09
CA PRO A 32 -5.49 18.11 -23.70
C PRO A 32 -4.45 18.26 -24.82
N PRO A 33 -3.16 18.48 -24.48
CA PRO A 33 -2.09 18.45 -25.46
C PRO A 33 -2.02 17.09 -26.20
N PRO A 34 -1.90 17.07 -27.54
CA PRO A 34 -1.88 15.83 -28.33
C PRO A 34 -0.82 14.82 -27.88
N GLU A 35 0.34 15.30 -27.47
CA GLU A 35 1.44 14.47 -26.99
C GLU A 35 1.09 13.66 -25.73
N ILE A 36 0.21 14.20 -24.87
CA ILE A 36 -0.28 13.49 -23.68
C ILE A 36 -1.28 12.41 -24.12
N LEU A 37 -2.15 12.71 -25.07
CA LEU A 37 -3.11 11.74 -25.61
C LEU A 37 -2.40 10.57 -26.29
N ASP A 38 -1.36 10.84 -27.08
CA ASP A 38 -0.56 9.81 -27.74
C ASP A 38 0.20 8.93 -26.73
N ALA A 39 0.75 9.53 -25.67
CA ALA A 39 1.40 8.81 -24.60
C ALA A 39 0.42 7.91 -23.81
N LEU A 40 -0.78 8.42 -23.50
CA LEU A 40 -1.84 7.66 -22.83
C LEU A 40 -2.33 6.51 -23.71
N ALA A 41 -2.57 6.75 -25.00
CA ALA A 41 -3.01 5.73 -25.94
C ALA A 41 -1.97 4.61 -26.09
N SER A 42 -0.69 4.95 -26.19
CA SER A 42 0.40 3.99 -26.34
C SER A 42 0.63 3.10 -25.11
N ASN A 43 0.15 3.52 -23.93
CA ASN A 43 0.32 2.81 -22.66
C ASN A 43 -1.01 2.45 -22.00
N LYS A 44 -2.12 2.46 -22.77
CA LYS A 44 -3.49 2.36 -22.25
C LYS A 44 -3.69 1.18 -21.30
N GLN A 45 -3.20 -0.01 -21.65
CA GLN A 45 -3.43 -1.22 -20.86
C GLN A 45 -2.72 -1.15 -19.51
N GLU A 46 -1.45 -0.77 -19.50
CA GLU A 46 -0.66 -0.63 -18.27
C GLU A 46 -1.25 0.47 -17.37
N ILE A 47 -1.79 1.53 -17.96
CA ILE A 47 -2.51 2.59 -17.22
C ILE A 47 -3.80 2.05 -16.60
N ILE A 48 -4.61 1.30 -17.35
CA ILE A 48 -5.83 0.68 -16.82
C ILE A 48 -5.48 -0.26 -15.67
N ASP A 49 -4.42 -1.05 -15.79
CA ASP A 49 -3.99 -1.98 -14.76
C ASP A 49 -3.52 -1.23 -13.50
N LEU A 50 -2.89 -0.06 -13.63
CA LEU A 50 -2.51 0.81 -12.51
C LEU A 50 -3.71 1.46 -11.80
N LEU A 51 -4.73 1.85 -12.56
CA LEU A 51 -5.92 2.53 -12.03
C LEU A 51 -6.97 1.57 -11.48
N ARG A 52 -6.91 0.29 -11.83
CA ARG A 52 -7.82 -0.71 -11.27
C ARG A 52 -7.48 -0.94 -9.79
N PRO A 53 -8.49 -0.89 -8.90
CA PRO A 53 -8.30 -1.25 -7.51
C PRO A 53 -7.76 -2.68 -7.37
N GLY A 54 -6.78 -2.85 -6.49
CA GLY A 54 -6.32 -4.16 -6.04
C GLY A 54 -7.35 -4.87 -5.16
N ARG A 55 -6.97 -6.03 -4.61
CA ARG A 55 -7.83 -6.76 -3.65
C ARG A 55 -8.10 -5.99 -2.36
N ASP A 56 -7.21 -5.06 -2.03
CA ASP A 56 -7.31 -4.08 -0.94
C ASP A 56 -8.31 -2.95 -1.26
N GLY A 57 -8.85 -2.91 -2.48
CA GLY A 57 -9.78 -1.87 -2.92
C GLY A 57 -9.09 -0.56 -3.29
N TRP A 58 -7.76 -0.52 -3.32
CA TRP A 58 -6.96 0.66 -3.63
C TRP A 58 -6.18 0.44 -4.92
N SER A 59 -6.16 1.44 -5.79
CA SER A 59 -5.31 1.45 -6.98
C SER A 59 -3.87 1.83 -6.63
N ALA A 60 -2.94 1.67 -7.56
CA ALA A 60 -1.56 2.15 -7.38
C ALA A 60 -1.51 3.68 -7.17
N GLU A 61 -2.49 4.41 -7.71
CA GLU A 61 -2.64 5.84 -7.45
C GLU A 61 -3.07 6.14 -6.02
N ASP A 62 -4.08 5.43 -5.50
CA ASP A 62 -4.55 5.67 -4.13
C ASP A 62 -3.41 5.48 -3.14
N TRP A 63 -2.56 4.46 -3.38
CA TRP A 63 -1.32 4.24 -2.65
C TRP A 63 -0.32 5.39 -2.77
N GLN A 64 -0.15 5.96 -3.97
CA GLN A 64 0.73 7.11 -4.18
C GLN A 64 0.19 8.37 -3.49
N ALA A 65 -1.12 8.62 -3.57
CA ALA A 65 -1.76 9.75 -2.90
C ALA A 65 -1.61 9.66 -1.38
N HIS A 66 -1.83 8.47 -0.81
CA HIS A 66 -1.58 8.23 0.61
C HIS A 66 -0.11 8.44 0.98
N PHE A 67 0.83 7.91 0.20
CA PHE A 67 2.26 8.14 0.42
C PHE A 67 2.61 9.64 0.42
N ASP A 68 2.16 10.39 -0.59
CA ASP A 68 2.45 11.82 -0.73
C ASP A 68 1.83 12.64 0.41
N GLU A 69 0.60 12.30 0.84
CA GLU A 69 -0.04 12.90 2.01
C GLU A 69 0.77 12.64 3.28
N ARG A 70 1.14 11.39 3.55
CA ARG A 70 1.91 11.01 4.75
C ARG A 70 3.30 11.64 4.76
N ALA A 71 3.95 11.76 3.60
CA ALA A 71 5.23 12.44 3.46
C ALA A 71 5.08 13.95 3.72
N GLY A 72 4.02 14.57 3.18
CA GLY A 72 3.71 15.98 3.44
C GLY A 72 3.48 16.27 4.92
N VAL A 73 2.67 15.46 5.61
CA VAL A 73 2.46 15.59 7.07
C VAL A 73 3.78 15.45 7.84
N ALA A 74 4.59 14.44 7.52
CA ALA A 74 5.85 14.20 8.21
C ALA A 74 6.87 15.33 8.00
N GLU A 75 6.92 15.92 6.81
CA GLU A 75 7.82 17.04 6.49
C GLU A 75 7.33 18.37 7.07
N PHE A 76 6.10 18.77 6.78
CA PHE A 76 5.60 20.11 7.10
C PHE A 76 5.13 20.24 8.54
N ASP A 77 4.41 19.24 9.07
CA ASP A 77 3.92 19.26 10.45
C ASP A 77 4.94 18.64 11.41
N GLY A 78 5.63 17.59 10.94
CA GLY A 78 6.65 16.87 11.72
C GLY A 78 8.06 17.48 11.66
N GLY A 79 8.32 18.40 10.72
CA GLY A 79 9.62 19.04 10.55
C GLY A 79 10.75 18.12 10.06
N LEU A 80 10.42 16.93 9.53
CA LEU A 80 11.43 15.99 9.05
C LEU A 80 11.99 16.45 7.70
N PRO A 81 13.30 16.26 7.44
CA PRO A 81 13.84 16.38 6.09
C PRO A 81 13.10 15.47 5.12
N ARG A 82 12.94 15.90 3.85
CA ARG A 82 12.20 15.14 2.83
C ARG A 82 12.54 13.64 2.76
N PRO A 83 13.82 13.20 2.79
CA PRO A 83 14.14 11.77 2.77
C PRO A 83 13.62 11.00 3.98
N ASP A 84 13.63 11.61 5.17
CA ASP A 84 13.15 10.99 6.41
C ASP A 84 11.62 11.00 6.46
N ALA A 85 10.99 12.04 5.91
CA ALA A 85 9.55 12.13 5.75
C ALA A 85 9.02 11.06 4.78
N GLU A 86 9.67 10.87 3.63
CA GLU A 86 9.37 9.80 2.67
C GLU A 86 9.60 8.40 3.26
N ALA A 87 10.67 8.23 4.05
CA ALA A 87 10.90 6.99 4.78
C ALA A 87 9.73 6.68 5.73
N ARG A 88 9.32 7.65 6.56
CA ARG A 88 8.18 7.49 7.46
C ARG A 88 6.86 7.27 6.71
N ALA A 89 6.66 7.94 5.58
CA ALA A 89 5.47 7.73 4.73
C ALA A 89 5.40 6.30 4.20
N PHE A 90 6.53 5.75 3.76
CA PHE A 90 6.60 4.35 3.34
C PHE A 90 6.23 3.39 4.47
N GLU A 91 6.66 3.67 5.70
CA GLU A 91 6.27 2.88 6.88
C GLU A 91 4.75 2.92 7.12
N CYS A 92 4.12 4.09 6.95
CA CYS A 92 2.67 4.23 7.00
C CYS A 92 1.98 3.38 5.92
N CYS A 93 2.47 3.43 4.67
CA CYS A 93 1.92 2.60 3.59
C CYS A 93 2.01 1.10 3.90
N VAL A 94 3.11 0.63 4.49
CA VAL A 94 3.28 -0.78 4.87
C VAL A 94 2.21 -1.20 5.89
N VAL A 95 2.00 -0.38 6.93
CA VAL A 95 0.99 -0.65 7.96
C VAL A 95 -0.42 -0.66 7.34
N GLU A 96 -0.73 0.33 6.52
CA GLU A 96 -2.05 0.43 5.91
C GLU A 96 -2.31 -0.70 4.93
N TRP A 97 -1.31 -1.14 4.17
CA TRP A 97 -1.45 -2.29 3.28
C TRP A 97 -1.76 -3.55 4.07
N MET A 98 -1.09 -3.75 5.21
CA MET A 98 -1.37 -4.89 6.10
C MET A 98 -2.78 -4.85 6.69
N ASN A 99 -3.32 -3.65 6.94
CA ASN A 99 -4.70 -3.46 7.40
C ASN A 99 -5.73 -3.82 6.32
N LEU A 100 -5.52 -3.32 5.08
CA LEU A 100 -6.47 -3.54 3.97
C LEU A 100 -6.39 -4.95 3.39
N SER A 101 -5.23 -5.60 3.46
CA SER A 101 -5.02 -6.99 3.02
C SER A 101 -5.13 -8.01 4.15
N PHE A 102 -5.74 -7.64 5.28
CA PHE A 102 -5.79 -8.48 6.47
C PHE A 102 -6.45 -9.84 6.22
N GLU A 103 -5.77 -10.93 6.60
CA GLU A 103 -6.29 -12.28 6.48
C GLU A 103 -6.99 -12.73 7.77
N ARG A 104 -8.31 -12.86 7.71
CA ARG A 104 -9.09 -13.49 8.79
C ARG A 104 -8.85 -15.00 8.82
N SER A 105 -8.82 -15.57 10.01
CA SER A 105 -8.87 -17.03 10.18
C SER A 105 -9.96 -17.43 11.17
N PRO A 106 -10.59 -18.61 10.99
CA PRO A 106 -11.46 -19.14 12.03
C PRO A 106 -10.66 -19.47 13.30
N PRO A 107 -11.31 -19.49 14.47
CA PRO A 107 -10.69 -19.97 15.71
C PRO A 107 -10.30 -21.45 15.61
N GLY A 108 -9.41 -21.89 16.50
CA GLY A 108 -9.07 -23.31 16.69
C GLY A 108 -7.90 -23.84 15.86
N ARG A 109 -7.35 -23.06 14.91
CA ARG A 109 -6.08 -23.36 14.24
C ARG A 109 -5.21 -22.14 14.06
N CYS A 110 -3.92 -22.29 14.32
CA CYS A 110 -2.89 -21.32 14.03
C CYS A 110 -2.81 -21.11 12.51
N ARG A 111 -3.02 -19.89 12.03
CA ARG A 111 -2.90 -19.55 10.60
C ARG A 111 -1.51 -19.82 10.03
N ALA A 112 -0.47 -19.71 10.86
CA ALA A 112 0.91 -19.90 10.43
C ALA A 112 1.34 -21.37 10.35
N CYS A 113 1.08 -22.18 11.38
CA CYS A 113 1.56 -23.57 11.44
C CYS A 113 0.47 -24.63 11.24
N GLY A 114 -0.81 -24.26 11.23
CA GLY A 114 -1.97 -25.16 11.11
C GLY A 114 -2.34 -25.95 12.38
N GLY A 115 -1.53 -25.85 13.44
CA GLY A 115 -1.75 -26.53 14.72
C GLY A 115 -2.87 -25.91 15.56
N GLY A 116 -3.46 -26.71 16.46
CA GLY A 116 -4.45 -26.24 17.44
C GLY A 116 -3.81 -25.65 18.70
N ASP A 117 -4.59 -25.52 19.77
CA ASP A 117 -4.08 -25.05 21.08
C ASP A 117 -3.01 -25.97 21.67
N HIS A 118 -2.05 -25.36 22.36
CA HIS A 118 -1.09 -26.05 23.23
C HIS A 118 -1.22 -25.56 24.67
N ALA A 119 -0.97 -26.44 25.64
CA ALA A 119 -1.15 -26.15 27.07
C ALA A 119 -0.37 -24.92 27.58
N HIS A 120 0.72 -24.54 26.90
CA HIS A 120 1.56 -23.39 27.26
C HIS A 120 1.74 -22.38 26.13
N ASP A 121 0.98 -22.52 25.04
CA ASP A 121 1.03 -21.66 23.86
C ASP A 121 -0.33 -21.79 23.16
N VAL A 122 -1.33 -21.14 23.75
CA VAL A 122 -2.70 -21.12 23.24
C VAL A 122 -2.80 -20.24 22.00
N LEU A 123 -3.81 -20.47 21.19
CA LEU A 123 -4.12 -19.58 20.08
C LEU A 123 -4.66 -18.26 20.62
N LEU A 124 -4.04 -17.17 20.21
CA LEU A 124 -4.46 -15.82 20.54
C LEU A 124 -5.03 -15.14 19.29
N PRO A 125 -6.11 -14.36 19.44
CA PRO A 125 -6.60 -13.51 18.37
C PRO A 125 -5.66 -12.32 18.20
N HIS A 126 -5.19 -12.10 16.97
CA HIS A 126 -4.45 -10.91 16.56
C HIS A 126 -5.27 -10.13 15.54
N GLY A 127 -5.21 -8.80 15.60
CA GLY A 127 -6.07 -7.90 14.82
C GLY A 127 -7.15 -7.25 15.70
N THR A 128 -7.90 -6.32 15.12
CA THR A 128 -8.98 -5.60 15.79
C THR A 128 -10.22 -5.55 14.91
N GLU A 129 -11.39 -5.35 15.51
CA GLU A 129 -12.59 -5.03 14.76
C GLU A 129 -12.47 -3.63 14.10
N PRO A 130 -13.12 -3.38 12.94
CA PRO A 130 -13.95 -4.31 12.17
C PRO A 130 -13.15 -5.25 11.25
N THR A 131 -11.83 -5.05 11.15
CA THR A 131 -10.93 -5.77 10.23
C THR A 131 -10.91 -7.28 10.49
N GLY A 132 -11.09 -7.69 11.74
CA GLY A 132 -11.27 -9.07 12.18
C GLY A 132 -10.04 -9.63 12.88
N HIS A 133 -10.07 -10.94 13.16
CA HIS A 133 -8.99 -11.62 13.87
C HIS A 133 -8.33 -12.72 13.02
N VAL A 134 -7.03 -12.88 13.22
CA VAL A 134 -6.23 -14.04 12.83
C VAL A 134 -5.79 -14.76 14.10
N TRP A 135 -5.96 -16.07 14.13
CA TRP A 135 -5.61 -16.89 15.29
C TRP A 135 -4.20 -17.45 15.12
N LEU A 136 -3.32 -17.13 16.05
CA LEU A 136 -1.91 -17.50 15.99
C LEU A 136 -1.41 -17.90 17.38
N HIS A 137 -0.46 -18.81 17.42
CA HIS A 137 0.37 -19.00 18.61
C HIS A 137 1.27 -17.77 18.82
N SER A 138 1.56 -17.43 20.07
CA SER A 138 2.43 -16.30 20.39
C SER A 138 3.82 -16.46 19.74
N ARG A 139 4.36 -17.70 19.72
CA ARG A 139 5.63 -18.00 19.06
C ARG A 139 5.60 -17.91 17.54
N CYS A 140 4.43 -18.10 16.92
CA CYS A 140 4.27 -18.08 15.47
C CYS A 140 4.08 -16.65 14.95
N TRP A 141 3.60 -15.74 15.80
CA TRP A 141 3.33 -14.35 15.44
C TRP A 141 4.52 -13.62 14.78
N PRO A 142 5.75 -13.62 15.34
CA PRO A 142 6.84 -12.82 14.79
C PRO A 142 7.20 -13.20 13.36
N ALA A 143 7.31 -14.50 13.07
CA ALA A 143 7.64 -15.00 11.73
C ALA A 143 6.50 -14.72 10.73
N TRP A 144 5.25 -14.95 11.14
CA TRP A 144 4.09 -14.66 10.30
C TRP A 144 3.97 -13.17 9.98
N HIS A 145 4.08 -12.31 10.99
CA HIS A 145 4.01 -10.85 10.83
C HIS A 145 5.16 -10.33 9.94
N ALA A 146 6.37 -10.85 10.11
CA ALA A 146 7.51 -10.51 9.24
C ALA A 146 7.26 -10.90 7.77
N GLY A 147 6.67 -12.08 7.52
CA GLY A 147 6.27 -12.49 6.17
C GLY A 147 5.24 -11.54 5.56
N ARG A 148 4.20 -11.19 6.31
CA ARG A 148 3.17 -10.23 5.87
C ARG A 148 3.73 -8.84 5.59
N LYS A 149 4.68 -8.39 6.40
CA LYS A 149 5.40 -7.13 6.17
C LYS A 149 6.23 -7.19 4.87
N ALA A 150 6.91 -8.31 4.61
CA ALA A 150 7.67 -8.48 3.37
C ALA A 150 6.76 -8.47 2.13
N GLU A 151 5.60 -9.13 2.19
CA GLU A 151 4.59 -9.09 1.12
C GLU A 151 4.08 -7.67 0.87
N ALA A 152 3.82 -6.90 1.94
CA ALA A 152 3.40 -5.51 1.84
C ALA A 152 4.44 -4.65 1.10
N VAL A 153 5.72 -4.81 1.48
CA VAL A 153 6.83 -4.09 0.86
C VAL A 153 6.96 -4.42 -0.62
N GLU A 154 6.86 -5.70 -1.01
CA GLU A 154 6.94 -6.09 -2.42
C GLU A 154 5.74 -5.60 -3.23
N ALA A 155 4.52 -5.63 -2.67
CA ALA A 155 3.33 -5.09 -3.31
C ALA A 155 3.46 -3.57 -3.55
N LEU A 156 3.88 -2.81 -2.54
CA LEU A 156 4.08 -1.36 -2.64
C LEU A 156 5.17 -0.99 -3.65
N LYS A 157 6.28 -1.73 -3.68
CA LYS A 157 7.32 -1.55 -4.70
C LYS A 157 6.82 -1.83 -6.11
N ALA A 158 6.01 -2.88 -6.29
CA ALA A 158 5.42 -3.20 -7.59
C ALA A 158 4.48 -2.09 -8.09
N MET A 159 3.84 -1.37 -7.17
CA MET A 159 3.03 -0.17 -7.47
C MET A 159 3.86 1.11 -7.69
N GLY A 160 5.19 1.03 -7.55
CA GLY A 160 6.09 2.17 -7.74
C GLY A 160 6.26 3.06 -6.51
N ILE A 161 5.70 2.68 -5.36
CA ILE A 161 5.90 3.37 -4.09
C ILE A 161 7.32 3.07 -3.61
N LYS A 162 8.18 4.09 -3.66
CA LYS A 162 9.59 3.93 -3.34
C LYS A 162 9.80 4.00 -1.84
N GLY A 163 10.23 2.88 -1.25
CA GLY A 163 10.78 2.88 0.09
C GLY A 163 12.17 3.50 0.14
N PRO A 164 12.65 3.88 1.34
CA PRO A 164 14.01 4.36 1.52
C PRO A 164 15.02 3.25 1.14
N ALA A 165 16.21 3.63 0.68
CA ALA A 165 17.27 2.69 0.29
C ALA A 165 17.68 1.72 1.42
N LYS A 166 17.36 2.06 2.67
CA LYS A 166 17.37 1.17 3.83
C LYS A 166 16.09 1.42 4.64
N LEU A 167 15.24 0.41 4.77
CA LEU A 167 14.23 0.45 5.83
C LEU A 167 14.94 0.28 7.17
N PRO A 168 14.66 1.13 8.18
CA PRO A 168 15.10 0.86 9.54
C PRO A 168 14.58 -0.51 10.01
N ASP A 169 15.47 -1.30 10.62
CA ASP A 169 15.13 -2.58 11.25
C ASP A 169 14.27 -2.43 12.52
N ASP A 170 13.95 -1.20 12.94
CA ASP A 170 13.42 -0.86 14.27
C ASP A 170 11.90 -0.73 14.36
N PHE A 171 11.17 -1.35 13.43
CA PHE A 171 9.71 -1.44 13.52
C PHE A 171 9.29 -2.08 14.85
N GLY A 172 8.64 -1.29 15.71
CA GLY A 172 7.96 -1.75 16.93
C GLY A 172 8.57 -1.32 18.27
N LYS A 173 9.57 -0.44 18.32
CA LYS A 173 10.16 0.00 19.61
C LYS A 173 9.52 1.21 20.30
N ASN A 174 8.54 1.87 19.68
CA ASN A 174 7.92 3.05 20.29
C ASN A 174 6.59 2.72 20.96
N GLY A 175 6.69 2.02 22.09
CA GLY A 175 5.67 1.98 23.13
C GLY A 175 6.32 2.39 24.45
N GLY A 176 6.34 3.68 24.74
CA GLY A 176 6.98 4.21 25.95
C GLY A 176 6.74 5.71 26.16
N ALA A 177 5.60 6.03 26.77
CA ALA A 177 5.48 6.96 27.89
C ALA A 177 4.12 6.70 28.57
#